data_AF-A0A9D2KYA0-F1
#
_entry.id   AF-A0A9D2KYA0-F1
#
_cell.length_a   1.000
_cell.length_b   1.000
_cell.length_c   1.000
_cell.angle_alpha   90.00
_cell.angle_beta   90.00
_cell.angle_gamma   90.00
#
_symmetry.space_group_name_H-M   'P 1'
#
loop_
_entity.id
_entity.type
_entity.pdbx_description
1 polymer ?
#
loop_
_entity_poly.entity_id
_entity_poly.type
_entity_poly.pdbx_seq_one_letter_code
_entity_poly.pdbx_strand_id
1 'polypeptide(L)' 'MSYEKEIVKALENVPNDIALPVLMDINMRITGWIAGGGNPNDDYIKQQVRYAKNIGQKYGQQKKPLTAGKQSQ' A
#
# COMPACT_ATOMS: atom_id res chain seq x y z
N MET A 1 6.25 -0.09 14.46
CA MET A 1 6.56 -0.87 13.25
C MET A 1 7.19 0.08 12.24
N SER A 2 8.20 -0.35 11.47
CA SER A 2 8.80 0.48 10.40
C SER A 2 7.81 0.60 9.23
N TYR A 3 7.78 1.74 8.53
CA TYR A 3 6.92 1.98 7.35
C TYR A 3 7.11 0.90 6.27
N GLU A 4 8.32 0.36 6.14
CA GLU A 4 8.66 -0.71 5.20
C GLU A 4 7.81 -1.96 5.43
N LYS A 5 7.67 -2.37 6.71
CA LYS A 5 6.86 -3.52 7.08
C LYS A 5 5.38 -3.29 6.77
N GLU A 6 4.90 -2.05 6.92
CA GLU A 6 3.52 -1.71 6.59
C GLU A 6 3.26 -1.74 5.08
N ILE A 7 4.21 -1.27 4.27
CA ILE A 7 4.11 -1.29 2.80
C ILE A 7 4.12 -2.74 2.29
N VAL A 8 5.07 -3.56 2.73
CA VAL A 8 5.16 -4.97 2.31
C VAL A 8 3.90 -5.73 2.70
N LYS A 9 3.43 -5.56 3.95
CA LYS A 9 2.19 -6.19 4.41
C LYS A 9 0.96 -5.75 3.61
N ALA A 10 0.89 -4.47 3.21
CA ALA A 10 -0.22 -3.96 2.42
C ALA A 10 -0.29 -4.58 1.01
N LEU A 11 0.87 -4.97 0.45
CA LEU A 11 0.97 -5.52 -0.90
C LEU A 11 1.05 -7.06 -0.94
N GLU A 12 1.05 -7.74 0.22
CA GLU A 12 1.26 -9.18 0.35
C GLU A 12 0.30 -10.04 -0.50
N ASN A 13 -0.95 -9.59 -0.70
CA ASN A 13 -1.97 -10.32 -1.46
C ASN A 13 -2.26 -9.70 -2.84
N VAL A 14 -1.46 -8.72 -3.27
CA VAL A 14 -1.59 -8.05 -4.57
C VAL A 14 -0.84 -8.87 -5.63
N PRO A 15 -1.41 -9.09 -6.84
CA PRO A 15 -0.70 -9.73 -7.94
C PRO A 15 0.67 -9.09 -8.20
N ASN A 16 1.70 -9.91 -8.43
CA ASN A 16 3.09 -9.44 -8.52
C ASN A 16 3.33 -8.41 -9.63
N ASP A 17 2.61 -8.52 -10.75
CA ASP A 17 2.62 -7.57 -11.87
C ASP A 17 2.13 -6.17 -11.46
N ILE A 18 1.39 -6.06 -10.37
CA ILE A 18 0.95 -4.79 -9.76
C ILE A 18 1.81 -4.44 -8.54
N ALA A 19 2.11 -5.41 -7.67
CA ALA A 19 2.81 -5.20 -6.41
C ALA A 19 4.26 -4.74 -6.62
N LEU A 20 4.98 -5.35 -7.57
CA LEU A 20 6.40 -5.03 -7.79
C LEU A 20 6.62 -3.61 -8.31
N PRO A 21 5.89 -3.11 -9.33
CA PRO A 21 6.02 -1.72 -9.75
C PRO A 21 5.66 -0.71 -8.64
N VAL A 22 4.63 -1.00 -7.84
CA VAL A 22 4.21 -0.15 -6.72
C VAL A 22 5.28 -0.10 -5.63
N LEU A 23 5.86 -1.24 -5.28
CA LEU A 23 6.93 -1.32 -4.29
C LEU A 23 8.18 -0.55 -4.76
N MET A 24 8.54 -0.70 -6.04
CA MET A 24 9.67 0.02 -6.65
C MET A 24 9.46 1.54 -6.64
N ASP A 25 8.28 2.02 -7.05
CA ASP A 25 7.95 3.46 -7.03
C ASP A 25 8.03 4.04 -5.62
N ILE A 26 7.42 3.37 -4.64
CA ILE A 26 7.47 3.81 -3.24
C ILE A 26 8.91 3.82 -2.72
N ASN A 27 9.70 2.79 -3.02
CA ASN A 27 11.09 2.72 -2.57
C ASN A 27 11.93 3.86 -3.16
N MET A 28 11.78 4.17 -4.45
CA MET A 28 12.45 5.31 -5.08
C MET A 28 12.04 6.64 -4.46
N ARG A 29 10.75 6.85 -4.21
CA ARG A 29 10.22 8.06 -3.56
C ARG A 29 10.77 8.27 -2.16
N ILE A 30 10.81 7.21 -1.35
CA ILE A 30 11.34 7.28 0.01
C ILE A 30 12.85 7.51 -0.03
N THR A 31 13.58 6.79 -0.88
CA THR A 31 15.03 6.95 -1.03
C THR A 31 15.38 8.38 -1.44
N GLY A 32 14.67 8.95 -2.42
CA GLY A 32 14.85 10.33 -2.84
C GLY A 32 14.53 11.33 -1.73
N TRP A 33 13.47 11.09 -0.94
CA TRP A 33 13.12 11.93 0.21
C TRP A 33 14.22 11.94 1.27
N ILE A 34 14.69 10.76 1.67
CA ILE A 34 15.75 10.62 2.67
C ILE A 34 17.08 11.21 2.17
N ALA A 35 17.45 10.95 0.91
CA ALA A 35 18.66 11.51 0.30
C ALA A 35 18.62 13.04 0.21
N GLY A 36 17.43 13.63 0.10
CA GLY A 36 17.21 15.08 0.16
C GLY A 36 17.21 15.69 1.57
N GLY A 37 17.46 14.88 2.61
CA GLY A 37 17.43 15.32 4.02
C GLY A 37 16.07 15.19 4.70
N GLY A 38 15.09 14.55 4.06
CA GLY A 38 13.79 14.25 4.63
C GLY A 38 13.84 13.23 5.77
N ASN A 39 12.84 13.27 6.66
CA ASN A 39 12.76 12.38 7.82
C ASN A 39 11.84 11.17 7.55
N PRO A 40 12.20 9.96 8.00
CA PRO A 40 11.34 8.78 7.88
C PRO A 40 9.99 8.88 8.63
N ASN A 41 9.84 9.85 9.53
CA ASN A 41 8.61 10.10 10.29
C ASN A 41 7.73 11.19 9.66
N ASP A 42 8.16 11.80 8.56
CA ASP A 42 7.40 12.85 7.89
C ASP A 42 6.06 12.34 7.38
N ASP A 43 5.10 13.26 7.31
CA ASP A 43 3.77 12.94 6.77
C ASP A 43 3.84 12.46 5.32
N TYR A 44 4.89 12.82 4.58
CA TYR A 44 5.16 12.26 3.25
C TYR A 44 5.32 10.74 3.26
N ILE A 45 6.03 10.18 4.26
CA ILE A 45 6.21 8.73 4.39
C ILE A 45 4.89 8.05 4.75
N LYS A 46 4.08 8.67 5.62
CA LYS A 46 2.73 8.20 5.94
C LYS A 46 1.83 8.16 4.69
N GLN A 47 1.99 9.11 3.78
CA GLN A 47 1.28 9.12 2.49
C GLN A 47 1.68 7.93 1.61
N GLN A 48 2.97 7.57 1.55
CA GLN A 48 3.43 6.38 0.82
C GLN A 48 2.84 5.09 1.38
N VAL A 49 2.76 4.97 2.72
CA VAL A 49 2.13 3.84 3.40
C VAL A 49 0.62 3.77 3.09
N ARG A 50 -0.08 4.92 3.10
CA ARG A 50 -1.50 4.99 2.74
C ARG A 50 -1.73 4.57 1.28
N TYR A 51 -0.86 5.00 0.37
CA TYR A 51 -0.92 4.60 -1.02
C TYR A 51 -0.81 3.07 -1.17
N ALA A 52 0.19 2.43 -0.55
CA ALA A 52 0.33 0.98 -0.56
C ALA A 52 -0.92 0.26 -0.01
N LYS A 53 -1.50 0.75 1.09
CA LYS A 53 -2.76 0.22 1.67
C LYS A 53 -3.93 0.31 0.70
N ASN A 54 -4.06 1.41 -0.02
CA ASN A 54 -5.12 1.58 -1.02
C ASN A 54 -4.96 0.63 -2.20
N ILE A 55 -3.72 0.41 -2.67
CA ILE A 55 -3.42 -0.60 -3.70
C ILE A 55 -3.77 -2.00 -3.19
N GLY A 56 -3.36 -2.33 -1.95
CA GLY A 56 -3.72 -3.57 -1.27
C GLY A 56 -5.23 -3.81 -1.22
N GLN A 57 -6.03 -2.79 -0.91
CA GLN A 57 -7.49 -2.91 -0.90
C GLN A 57 -8.10 -3.07 -2.29
N LYS A 58 -7.53 -2.41 -3.30
CA LYS A 58 -8.06 -2.39 -4.66
C LYS A 58 -7.74 -3.67 -5.45
N TYR A 59 -6.54 -4.21 -5.23
CA TYR A 59 -5.99 -5.31 -6.03
C TYR A 59 -5.64 -6.56 -5.22
N GLY A 60 -5.58 -6.46 -3.88
CA GLY A 60 -5.49 -7.62 -3.00
C GLY A 60 -6.81 -8.39 -3.10
N GLN A 61 -6.74 -9.60 -3.63
CA GLN A 61 -7.91 -10.42 -3.97
C GLN A 61 -8.97 -10.42 -2.86
N GLN A 62 -10.23 -10.26 -3.27
CA GLN A 62 -11.38 -10.34 -2.37
C GLN A 62 -11.43 -11.71 -1.67
N LYS A 63 -11.07 -11.76 -0.39
CA LYS A 63 -11.86 -12.55 0.57
C LYS A 63 -12.92 -11.65 1.20
N LYS A 64 -13.85 -11.16 0.38
CA LYS A 64 -15.19 -10.83 0.85
C LYS A 64 -16.08 -11.97 0.35
N PRO A 65 -16.80 -12.71 1.22
CA PRO A 65 -17.79 -13.66 0.75
C PRO A 65 -18.82 -12.91 -0.10
N LEU A 66 -19.24 -13.52 -1.21
CA LEU A 66 -20.45 -13.12 -1.91
C LEU A 66 -21.66 -13.35 -0.98
N THR A 67 -22.02 -12.39 -0.13
CA THR A 67 -23.36 -12.27 0.46
C THR A 67 -23.57 -10.93 1.15
N ALA A 68 -24.30 -10.03 0.49
CA ALA A 68 -25.46 -9.37 1.07
C ALA A 68 -26.29 -8.88 -0.12
N GLY A 69 -27.26 -9.72 -0.49
CA GLY A 69 -28.20 -9.40 -1.53
C GLY A 69 -28.97 -8.13 -1.22
N LYS A 70 -29.46 -7.49 -2.28
CA LYS A 70 -30.67 -6.68 -2.19
C LYS A 70 -31.75 -7.49 -1.49
N GLN A 71 -32.23 -7.03 -0.34
CA GLN A 71 -33.59 -7.31 0.13
C GLN A 71 -34.16 -6.01 0.73
N SER A 72 -34.98 -5.38 -0.11
CA SER A 72 -36.25 -4.72 0.18
C SER A 72 -36.62 -4.43 1.64
N GLN A 73 -36.92 -3.16 1.91
CA GLN A 73 -38.14 -2.76 2.61
C GLN A 73 -38.84 -1.69 1.76
#